data_AF-A0A5C6SCQ2-F1
#
_entry.id   AF-A0A5C6SCQ2-F1
#
_cell.length_a   1.000
_cell.length_b   1.000
_cell.length_c   1.000
_cell.angle_alpha   90.00
_cell.angle_beta   90.00
_cell.angle_gamma   90.00
#
_symmetry.space_group_name_H-M   'P 1'
#
loop_
_entity.id
_entity.type
_entity.pdbx_description
1 polymer ?
#
loop_
_entity_poly.entity_id
_entity_poly.type
_entity_poly.pdbx_seq_one_letter_code
_entity_poly.pdbx_strand_id
1 'polypeptide(L)'
;MVEWRFRIIGSITTEKELLGTSIPPEWQMWEEAYFKRVSETLADSNHTATLINDGCDNGDSEQLNCTKTCSSAEYMFKSPQNLWNCMTLSTVAMKVVPEPTNDTVNRESESEMKDKFHFGSLRDFRYPFGKVRKCLWQSCSDSKYGSCTPGLVDYQCDLINQFTVEKFGTVLSTSYCRNADPGIDSDLVGQGMDKNERLGAHGSNMEQSQFPSATISTLVDLQEAQALFTATISVAAIIAFHGYLGLASIVSISSYVLNNEIALGVMIIGMSPLFLLQLSLDASGNASMYTLIFVFLNWCLILLKWILQKAQGASKFEAHLKDLSSVPACGDNPGAMSYCMNYGITTGLGYTKQSFILGHVLIALLAVYWILRYLVTLGSDSVVYYSRGTGSWWARTKPGASRLAQSLDSFFVFEILVALMVVLSVVATTLGLTDLFVLHQKLHILYTPQGGLPWSFGQLTAVAVWFPVVFKFLYYCGVEDGVQARIDKDEYVVSRRETAISEFQDSKESTSEGDRLIELVSASKTTSGLER
;
A
#
# COMPACT_ATOMS: atom_id res chain seq x y z
N MET A 1 -4.94 -2.81 54.67
CA MET A 1 -3.75 -3.65 54.90
C MET A 1 -3.80 -4.73 53.86
N VAL A 2 -3.05 -4.50 52.80
CA VAL A 2 -2.90 -5.42 51.68
C VAL A 2 -1.56 -6.12 51.82
N GLU A 3 -1.54 -7.44 51.60
CA GLU A 3 -0.30 -8.20 51.44
C GLU A 3 -0.07 -8.46 49.94
N TRP A 4 1.00 -7.88 49.39
CA TRP A 4 1.41 -8.07 48.00
C TRP A 4 2.19 -9.37 47.82
N ARG A 5 2.04 -10.01 46.66
CA ARG A 5 2.81 -11.20 46.26
C ARG A 5 3.37 -11.01 44.87
N PHE A 6 4.56 -11.56 44.61
CA PHE A 6 5.13 -11.57 43.27
C PHE A 6 4.78 -12.85 42.52
N ARG A 7 4.66 -12.71 41.20
CA ARG A 7 4.47 -13.82 40.26
C ARG A 7 5.36 -13.63 39.04
N ILE A 8 5.91 -14.70 38.51
CA ILE A 8 6.71 -14.67 37.28
C ILE A 8 5.89 -15.20 36.10
N ILE A 9 6.02 -14.54 34.95
CA ILE A 9 5.52 -15.01 33.66
C ILE A 9 6.65 -15.07 32.63
N GLY A 10 6.51 -15.95 31.64
CA GLY A 10 7.52 -16.12 30.57
C GLY A 10 7.30 -15.22 29.36
N SER A 11 6.04 -14.90 29.01
CA SER A 11 5.70 -14.00 27.92
C SER A 11 4.25 -13.54 28.04
N ILE A 12 3.91 -12.50 27.28
CA ILE A 12 2.53 -12.06 27.09
C ILE A 12 2.00 -12.70 25.80
N THR A 13 0.92 -13.47 25.89
CA THR A 13 0.25 -14.08 24.73
C THR A 13 -1.10 -13.40 24.46
N THR A 14 -1.10 -12.09 24.25
CA THR A 14 -2.32 -11.38 23.84
C THR A 14 -2.32 -11.22 22.32
N GLU A 15 -3.40 -11.65 21.67
CA GLU A 15 -3.65 -11.32 20.28
C GLU A 15 -4.33 -9.94 20.25
N LYS A 16 -3.58 -8.91 19.85
CA LYS A 16 -4.12 -7.58 19.58
C LYS A 16 -3.94 -7.26 18.11
N GLU A 17 -4.96 -6.64 17.52
CA GLU A 17 -4.92 -6.15 16.15
C GLU A 17 -4.97 -4.62 16.15
N LEU A 18 -4.17 -4.00 15.28
CA LEU A 18 -4.26 -2.58 14.94
C LEU A 18 -4.57 -2.48 13.45
N LEU A 19 -5.69 -1.85 13.10
CA LEU A 19 -6.14 -1.70 11.70
C LEU A 19 -6.27 -3.03 10.93
N GLY A 20 -6.54 -4.15 11.61
CA GLY A 20 -6.63 -5.48 11.01
C GLY A 20 -5.29 -6.18 10.76
N THR A 21 -4.18 -5.55 11.16
CA THR A 21 -2.86 -6.18 11.25
C THR A 21 -2.62 -6.67 12.67
N SER A 22 -2.25 -7.95 12.80
CA SER A 22 -1.82 -8.53 14.07
C SER A 22 -0.55 -7.84 14.55
N ILE A 23 -0.60 -7.30 15.77
CA ILE A 23 0.54 -6.62 16.37
C ILE A 23 1.47 -7.68 17.00
N PRO A 24 2.76 -7.70 16.63
CA PRO A 24 3.72 -8.61 17.23
C PRO A 24 3.75 -8.50 18.76
N PRO A 25 3.89 -9.61 19.50
CA PRO A 25 3.92 -9.61 20.96
C PRO A 25 4.97 -8.64 21.54
N GLU A 26 6.10 -8.48 20.87
CA GLU A 26 7.19 -7.58 21.30
C GLU A 26 6.73 -6.13 21.41
N TRP A 27 6.00 -5.65 20.40
CA TRP A 27 5.45 -4.30 20.39
C TRP A 27 4.39 -4.13 21.48
N GLN A 28 3.54 -5.13 21.70
CA GLN A 28 2.54 -5.09 22.77
C GLN A 28 3.21 -5.01 24.15
N MET A 29 4.31 -5.74 24.37
CA MET A 29 5.05 -5.68 25.62
C MET A 29 5.58 -4.29 25.92
N TRP A 30 6.01 -3.53 24.90
CA TRP A 30 6.41 -2.12 25.08
C TRP A 30 5.26 -1.23 25.52
N GLU A 31 4.10 -1.34 24.88
CA GLU A 31 2.90 -0.58 25.23
C GLU A 31 2.51 -0.85 26.69
N GLU A 32 2.46 -2.13 27.06
CA GLU A 32 2.09 -2.56 28.40
C GLU A 32 3.11 -2.07 29.46
N ALA A 33 4.41 -2.24 29.20
CA ALA A 33 5.49 -1.83 30.10
C ALA A 33 5.52 -0.32 30.34
N TYR A 34 5.35 0.50 29.29
CA TYR A 34 5.34 1.96 29.43
C TYR A 34 4.05 2.49 30.04
N PHE A 35 2.89 2.05 29.54
CA PHE A 35 1.65 2.81 29.72
C PHE A 35 0.67 2.18 30.69
N LYS A 36 0.64 0.85 30.80
CA LYS A 36 -0.40 0.15 31.56
C LYS A 36 0.11 -0.49 32.83
N ARG A 37 1.40 -0.82 32.90
CA ARG A 37 2.00 -1.58 34.01
C ARG A 37 1.70 -0.99 35.39
N VAL A 38 1.79 0.34 35.55
CA VAL A 38 1.51 0.99 36.84
C VAL A 38 0.04 0.80 37.23
N SER A 39 -0.89 1.17 36.35
CA SER A 39 -2.33 1.08 36.63
C SER A 39 -2.78 -0.37 36.83
N GLU A 40 -2.28 -1.30 36.02
CA GLU A 40 -2.64 -2.71 36.12
C GLU A 40 -2.12 -3.35 37.40
N THR A 41 -0.88 -3.06 37.79
CA THR A 41 -0.34 -3.56 39.06
C THR A 41 -1.17 -3.05 40.23
N LEU A 42 -1.58 -1.79 40.21
CA LEU A 42 -2.40 -1.19 41.27
C LEU A 42 -3.86 -1.67 41.29
N ALA A 43 -4.41 -2.06 40.14
CA ALA A 43 -5.79 -2.51 40.00
C ALA A 43 -5.98 -4.01 40.26
N ASP A 44 -4.91 -4.79 40.41
CA ASP A 44 -4.99 -6.23 40.67
C ASP A 44 -5.67 -6.51 42.03
N SER A 45 -6.87 -7.10 41.99
CA SER A 45 -7.66 -7.42 43.18
C SER A 45 -6.98 -8.44 44.11
N ASN A 46 -6.11 -9.29 43.56
CA ASN A 46 -5.31 -10.26 44.30
C ASN A 46 -3.96 -9.68 44.74
N HIS A 47 -3.68 -8.40 44.43
CA HIS A 47 -2.47 -7.68 44.79
C HIS A 47 -1.20 -8.45 44.39
N THR A 48 -1.25 -9.00 43.17
CA THR A 48 -0.15 -9.77 42.59
C THR A 48 0.68 -8.91 41.66
N ALA A 49 1.94 -8.70 42.01
CA ALA A 49 2.91 -7.99 41.21
C ALA A 49 3.59 -8.94 40.22
N THR A 50 3.27 -8.80 38.94
CA THR A 50 3.78 -9.70 37.89
C THR A 50 5.11 -9.21 37.33
N LEU A 51 6.12 -10.08 37.34
CA LEU A 51 7.46 -9.89 36.79
C LEU A 51 7.69 -10.83 35.60
N ILE A 52 8.54 -10.39 34.67
CA ILE A 52 8.97 -11.16 33.51
C ILE A 52 10.26 -11.92 33.84
N ASN A 53 10.32 -13.18 33.41
CA ASN A 53 11.42 -14.11 33.74
C ASN A 53 12.81 -13.64 33.26
N ASP A 54 12.88 -13.04 32.08
CA ASP A 54 14.08 -12.50 31.44
C ASP A 54 14.22 -10.98 31.62
N GLY A 55 13.39 -10.36 32.47
CA GLY A 55 13.55 -8.95 32.80
C GLY A 55 14.70 -8.70 33.78
N CYS A 56 15.25 -7.50 33.75
CA CYS A 56 16.46 -7.08 34.46
C CYS A 56 17.78 -7.60 33.89
N ASP A 57 17.81 -7.90 32.59
CA ASP A 57 19.02 -8.20 31.84
C ASP A 57 19.87 -6.94 31.62
N ASN A 58 21.05 -6.92 32.23
CA ASN A 58 22.10 -5.89 32.12
C ASN A 58 23.14 -6.21 31.03
N GLY A 59 22.97 -7.31 30.28
CA GLY A 59 23.93 -7.83 29.30
C GLY A 59 24.96 -8.80 29.88
N ASP A 60 24.91 -9.09 31.18
CA ASP A 60 25.78 -10.09 31.82
C ASP A 60 25.06 -11.46 31.74
N SER A 61 25.56 -12.36 30.88
CA SER A 61 24.90 -13.64 30.55
C SER A 61 24.72 -14.61 31.73
N GLU A 62 25.34 -14.32 32.87
CA GLU A 62 25.38 -15.23 34.03
C GLU A 62 24.36 -14.85 35.11
N GLN A 63 23.91 -13.59 35.22
CA GLN A 63 23.00 -13.15 36.30
C GLN A 63 22.14 -11.91 35.95
N LEU A 64 20.84 -12.00 36.20
CA LEU A 64 19.90 -10.87 36.13
C LEU A 64 20.10 -9.92 37.31
N ASN A 65 20.10 -8.60 37.10
CA ASN A 65 20.32 -7.63 38.18
C ASN A 65 19.48 -6.37 38.02
N CYS A 66 18.33 -6.32 38.70
CA CYS A 66 17.44 -5.17 38.65
C CYS A 66 18.03 -3.90 39.29
N THR A 67 18.93 -4.04 40.27
CA THR A 67 19.60 -2.87 40.86
C THR A 67 20.42 -2.14 39.80
N LYS A 68 21.26 -2.87 39.06
CA LYS A 68 22.07 -2.32 37.95
C LYS A 68 21.20 -1.93 36.76
N THR A 69 20.29 -2.80 36.34
CA THR A 69 19.45 -2.58 35.15
C THR A 69 18.55 -1.36 35.30
N CYS A 70 17.83 -1.21 36.41
CA CYS A 70 16.91 -0.09 36.59
C CYS A 70 17.64 1.22 36.96
N SER A 71 18.88 1.13 37.45
CA SER A 71 19.66 2.32 37.85
C SER A 71 20.32 3.02 36.67
N SER A 72 20.39 2.36 35.51
CA SER A 72 20.82 2.91 34.23
C SER A 72 19.63 3.08 33.27
N ALA A 73 19.52 4.24 32.62
CA ALA A 73 18.51 4.44 31.57
C ALA A 73 18.79 3.53 30.36
N GLU A 74 20.07 3.34 30.02
CA GLU A 74 20.52 2.52 28.89
C GLU A 74 20.01 1.08 29.00
N TYR A 75 20.14 0.45 30.17
CA TYR A 75 19.70 -0.93 30.39
C TYR A 75 18.19 -1.03 30.63
N MET A 76 17.61 -0.08 31.37
CA MET A 76 16.18 -0.08 31.68
C MET A 76 15.31 -0.01 30.42
N PHE A 77 15.69 0.83 29.44
CA PHE A 77 14.94 1.02 28.19
C PHE A 77 15.50 0.18 27.03
N LYS A 78 16.38 -0.79 27.29
CA LYS A 78 16.94 -1.69 26.27
C LYS A 78 15.92 -2.71 25.77
N SER A 79 15.01 -3.16 26.66
CA SER A 79 13.99 -4.17 26.36
C SER A 79 12.70 -3.89 27.13
N PRO A 80 11.54 -4.31 26.61
CA PRO A 80 10.27 -4.11 27.31
C PRO A 80 10.22 -4.92 28.62
N GLN A 81 10.91 -6.07 28.70
CA GLN A 81 11.00 -6.89 29.90
C GLN A 81 11.75 -6.19 31.04
N ASN A 82 12.83 -5.46 30.71
CA ASN A 82 13.57 -4.66 31.69
C ASN A 82 12.68 -3.55 32.24
N LEU A 83 12.07 -2.77 31.35
CA LEU A 83 11.16 -1.69 31.73
C LEU A 83 10.00 -2.22 32.59
N TRP A 84 9.39 -3.34 32.21
CA TRP A 84 8.31 -3.99 32.94
C TRP A 84 8.70 -4.29 34.38
N ASN A 85 9.81 -5.00 34.60
CA ASN A 85 10.24 -5.37 35.96
C ASN A 85 10.59 -4.13 36.78
N CYS A 86 11.28 -3.15 36.19
CA CYS A 86 11.60 -1.89 36.86
C CYS A 86 10.35 -1.13 37.30
N MET A 87 9.33 -1.06 36.43
CA MET A 87 8.06 -0.38 36.71
C MET A 87 7.23 -1.11 37.76
N THR A 88 7.12 -2.44 37.69
CA THR A 88 6.40 -3.25 38.68
C THR A 88 7.03 -3.12 40.07
N LEU A 89 8.34 -3.33 40.19
CA LEU A 89 9.05 -3.24 41.47
C LEU A 89 8.94 -1.84 42.08
N SER A 90 9.08 -0.79 41.26
CA SER A 90 8.93 0.60 41.73
C SER A 90 7.51 0.90 42.19
N THR A 91 6.50 0.36 41.52
CA THR A 91 5.09 0.57 41.86
C THR A 91 4.78 -0.05 43.23
N VAL A 92 5.21 -1.30 43.46
CA VAL A 92 5.05 -1.97 44.76
C VAL A 92 5.83 -1.25 45.86
N ALA A 93 7.07 -0.85 45.58
CA ALA A 93 7.88 -0.06 46.52
C ALA A 93 7.21 1.25 46.94
N MET A 94 6.54 1.95 46.01
CA MET A 94 5.81 3.17 46.31
C MET A 94 4.57 2.95 47.18
N LYS A 95 3.95 1.76 47.13
CA LYS A 95 2.75 1.45 47.92
C LYS A 95 3.04 0.84 49.29
N VAL A 96 4.17 0.15 49.45
CA VAL A 96 4.47 -0.60 50.68
C VAL A 96 5.42 0.16 51.61
N VAL A 97 6.22 1.11 51.10
CA VAL A 97 7.37 1.62 51.87
C VAL A 97 7.10 2.89 52.68
N PRO A 98 6.45 3.95 52.19
CA PRO A 98 6.34 5.18 52.96
C PRO A 98 5.20 5.10 53.99
N GLU A 99 5.42 5.59 55.21
CA GLU A 99 4.32 5.79 56.16
C GLU A 99 3.35 6.83 55.57
N PRO A 100 2.02 6.67 55.71
CA PRO A 100 1.28 5.83 56.66
C PRO A 100 0.71 4.52 56.08
N THR A 101 1.28 3.95 55.00
CA THR A 101 0.68 2.75 54.39
C THR A 101 0.87 1.52 55.27
N ASN A 102 -0.24 0.83 55.60
CA ASN A 102 -0.24 -0.44 56.31
C ASN A 102 -0.04 -1.65 55.37
N ASP A 103 0.33 -1.42 54.11
CA ASP A 103 0.51 -2.50 53.13
C ASP A 103 1.88 -3.16 53.31
N THR A 104 1.97 -4.45 53.00
CA THR A 104 3.18 -5.26 53.17
C THR A 104 3.43 -6.10 51.94
N VAL A 105 4.64 -6.62 51.79
CA VAL A 105 4.93 -7.70 50.83
C VAL A 105 5.09 -9.00 51.60
N ASN A 106 4.56 -10.09 51.05
CA ASN A 106 4.80 -11.42 51.57
C ASN A 106 6.31 -11.73 51.60
N ARG A 107 6.83 -12.07 52.78
CA ARG A 107 8.29 -12.21 53.01
C ARG A 107 8.94 -13.31 52.19
N GLU A 108 8.25 -14.44 52.00
CA GLU A 108 8.78 -15.57 51.22
C GLU A 108 8.86 -15.18 49.74
N SER A 109 7.79 -14.61 49.21
CA SER A 109 7.73 -14.13 47.83
C SER A 109 8.76 -13.01 47.56
N GLU A 110 8.95 -12.06 48.47
CA GLU A 110 9.98 -11.03 48.33
C GLU A 110 11.39 -11.64 48.34
N SER A 111 11.66 -12.59 49.23
CA SER A 111 12.97 -13.24 49.34
C SER A 111 13.31 -14.04 48.08
N GLU A 112 12.35 -14.79 47.54
CA GLU A 112 12.54 -15.55 46.30
C GLU A 112 12.84 -14.64 45.11
N MET A 113 12.06 -13.57 44.94
CA MET A 113 12.29 -12.63 43.83
C MET A 113 13.58 -11.85 44.01
N LYS A 114 13.96 -11.51 45.25
CA LYS A 114 15.23 -10.84 45.55
C LYS A 114 16.42 -11.72 45.19
N ASP A 115 16.36 -13.01 45.47
CA ASP A 115 17.40 -13.97 45.10
C ASP A 115 17.51 -14.10 43.58
N LYS A 116 16.38 -14.11 42.87
CA LYS A 116 16.38 -14.25 41.41
C LYS A 116 16.79 -12.99 40.64
N PHE A 117 16.32 -11.82 41.07
CA PHE A 117 16.44 -10.57 40.31
C PHE A 117 17.40 -9.55 40.94
N HIS A 118 17.96 -9.84 42.11
CA HIS A 118 18.98 -9.02 42.79
C HIS A 118 18.64 -7.53 42.93
N PHE A 119 17.39 -7.17 43.27
CA PHE A 119 16.94 -5.78 43.46
C PHE A 119 17.26 -5.18 44.85
N GLY A 120 18.01 -5.87 45.71
CA GLY A 120 18.42 -5.35 47.02
C GLY A 120 17.26 -5.23 48.02
N SER A 121 16.84 -4.00 48.33
CA SER A 121 15.68 -3.72 49.19
C SER A 121 14.62 -2.95 48.40
N LEU A 122 13.36 -3.37 48.50
CA LEU A 122 12.24 -2.61 47.93
C LEU A 122 12.14 -1.20 48.51
N ARG A 123 12.67 -0.95 49.71
CA ARG A 123 12.60 0.37 50.34
C ARG A 123 13.27 1.47 49.51
N ASP A 124 14.38 1.12 48.86
CA ASP A 124 15.24 2.03 48.12
C ASP A 124 14.96 1.98 46.61
N PHE A 125 14.07 1.10 46.16
CA PHE A 125 13.76 0.85 44.74
C PHE A 125 12.80 1.88 44.12
N ARG A 126 12.99 3.17 44.45
CA ARG A 126 12.12 4.27 44.00
C ARG A 126 12.69 5.08 42.83
N TYR A 127 13.98 4.91 42.58
CA TYR A 127 14.74 5.64 41.57
C TYR A 127 14.31 5.43 40.10
N PRO A 128 13.66 4.31 39.68
CA PRO A 128 13.33 4.13 38.26
C PRO A 128 12.30 5.15 37.74
N PHE A 129 11.33 5.54 38.57
CA PHE A 129 10.31 6.53 38.19
C PHE A 129 10.90 7.89 37.79
N GLY A 130 12.01 8.30 38.40
CA GLY A 130 12.70 9.54 38.02
C GLY A 130 13.25 9.50 36.58
N LYS A 131 13.67 8.33 36.10
CA LYS A 131 14.15 8.13 34.72
C LYS A 131 13.00 8.07 33.74
N VAL A 132 11.95 7.31 34.08
CA VAL A 132 10.73 7.18 33.27
C VAL A 132 10.12 8.55 33.02
N ARG A 133 9.97 9.36 34.06
CA ARG A 133 9.45 10.73 33.97
C ARG A 133 10.27 11.61 33.02
N LYS A 134 11.61 11.56 33.11
CA LYS A 134 12.50 12.30 32.21
C LYS A 134 12.38 11.81 30.76
N CYS A 135 12.36 10.50 30.56
CA CYS A 135 12.20 9.87 29.25
C CYS A 135 10.85 10.24 28.61
N LEU A 136 9.75 10.13 29.36
CA LEU A 136 8.40 10.53 28.91
C LEU A 136 8.36 12.01 28.53
N TRP A 137 8.87 12.90 29.38
CA TRP A 137 8.86 14.33 29.13
C TRP A 137 9.66 14.70 27.88
N GLN A 138 10.90 14.19 27.76
CA GLN A 138 11.73 14.47 26.60
C GLN A 138 11.13 13.87 25.33
N SER A 139 10.55 12.66 25.42
CA SER A 139 9.91 12.01 24.28
C SER A 139 8.68 12.74 23.78
N CYS A 140 7.83 13.30 24.65
CA CYS A 140 6.64 14.04 24.21
C CYS A 140 6.91 15.51 23.84
N SER A 141 8.04 16.06 24.31
CA SER A 141 8.48 17.41 23.98
C SER A 141 9.20 17.48 22.63
N ASP A 142 9.63 16.34 22.10
CA ASP A 142 10.18 16.25 20.75
C ASP A 142 9.05 16.46 19.73
N SER A 143 9.19 17.49 18.90
CA SER A 143 8.19 17.91 17.92
C SER A 143 7.79 16.82 16.94
N LYS A 144 8.62 15.79 16.75
CA LYS A 144 8.31 14.66 15.84
C LYS A 144 7.18 13.75 16.33
N TYR A 145 6.80 13.82 17.61
CA TYR A 145 5.76 12.99 18.21
C TYR A 145 4.47 13.75 18.54
N GLY A 146 4.36 15.03 18.17
CA GLY A 146 3.21 15.86 18.51
C GLY A 146 3.43 16.67 19.78
N SER A 147 2.58 16.46 20.80
CA SER A 147 2.62 17.26 22.03
C SER A 147 2.41 16.45 23.31
N CYS A 148 2.96 16.94 24.42
CA CYS A 148 2.72 16.36 25.74
C CYS A 148 1.27 16.52 26.19
N THR A 149 0.73 15.50 26.86
CA THR A 149 -0.56 15.60 27.55
C THR A 149 -0.46 16.56 28.75
N PRO A 150 -1.48 17.40 29.02
CA PRO A 150 -1.50 18.29 30.18
C PRO A 150 -1.33 17.54 31.52
N GLY A 151 -1.81 16.29 31.60
CA GLY A 151 -1.70 15.48 32.81
C GLY A 151 -0.27 15.12 33.21
N LEU A 152 0.70 15.26 32.29
CA LEU A 152 2.11 15.01 32.57
C LEU A 152 2.82 16.23 33.17
N VAL A 153 2.24 17.44 33.04
CA VAL A 153 2.84 18.70 33.51
C VAL A 153 3.08 18.67 35.02
N ASP A 154 2.13 18.14 35.79
CA ASP A 154 2.27 17.95 37.24
C ASP A 154 3.55 17.16 37.58
N TYR A 155 3.91 16.20 36.75
CA TYR A 155 5.07 15.33 36.95
C TYR A 155 6.35 15.86 36.31
N GLN A 156 6.38 17.07 35.75
CA GLN A 156 7.64 17.64 35.27
C GLN A 156 8.61 17.88 36.44
N CYS A 157 8.08 18.44 37.53
CA CYS A 157 8.82 18.76 38.73
C CYS A 157 8.47 17.83 39.91
N ASP A 158 7.21 17.42 40.05
CA ASP A 158 6.77 16.67 41.23
C ASP A 158 7.22 15.21 41.22
N LEU A 159 7.73 14.78 42.37
CA LEU A 159 8.16 13.40 42.57
C LEU A 159 6.94 12.48 42.66
N ILE A 160 7.03 11.34 41.97
CA ILE A 160 6.05 10.26 42.11
C ILE A 160 6.20 9.65 43.51
N ASN A 161 5.10 9.60 44.25
CA ASN A 161 5.03 9.09 45.61
C ASN A 161 3.77 8.23 45.81
N GLN A 162 3.57 7.68 47.00
CA GLN A 162 2.46 6.77 47.32
C GLN A 162 1.05 7.30 47.00
N PHE A 163 0.87 8.62 47.07
CA PHE A 163 -0.41 9.28 46.82
C PHE A 163 -0.60 9.66 45.35
N THR A 164 0.51 9.86 44.61
CA THR A 164 0.47 10.33 43.22
C THR A 164 0.71 9.23 42.18
N VAL A 165 1.22 8.06 42.60
CA VAL A 165 1.53 6.92 41.70
C VAL A 165 0.31 6.39 40.95
N GLU A 166 -0.87 6.42 41.58
CA GLU A 166 -2.12 5.99 40.94
C GLU A 166 -2.54 6.97 39.85
N LYS A 167 -2.59 8.27 40.16
CA LYS A 167 -2.84 9.33 39.18
C LYS A 167 -1.82 9.29 38.04
N PHE A 168 -0.55 9.00 38.34
CA PHE A 168 0.50 8.85 37.34
C PHE A 168 0.20 7.67 36.40
N GLY A 169 -0.13 6.50 36.95
CA GLY A 169 -0.55 5.35 36.16
C GLY A 169 -1.78 5.62 35.28
N THR A 170 -2.77 6.38 35.79
CA THR A 170 -3.92 6.82 35.01
C THR A 170 -3.52 7.74 33.86
N VAL A 171 -2.64 8.71 34.09
CA VAL A 171 -2.17 9.62 33.03
C VAL A 171 -1.48 8.84 31.91
N LEU A 172 -0.61 7.88 32.25
CA LEU A 172 0.09 7.04 31.28
C LEU A 172 -0.86 6.17 30.46
N SER A 173 -1.78 5.47 31.12
CA SER A 173 -2.69 4.51 30.48
C SER A 173 -3.78 5.17 29.63
N THR A 174 -4.23 6.38 30.00
CA THR A 174 -5.43 6.99 29.37
C THR A 174 -5.13 8.19 28.48
N SER A 175 -4.07 8.96 28.77
CA SER A 175 -3.91 10.29 28.19
C SER A 175 -2.56 10.52 27.51
N TYR A 176 -1.51 9.78 27.87
CA TYR A 176 -0.16 10.03 27.37
C TYR A 176 -0.09 9.90 25.85
N CYS A 177 -0.61 8.81 25.28
CA CYS A 177 -0.60 8.58 23.83
C CYS A 177 -1.66 9.36 23.05
N ARG A 178 -2.63 10.00 23.73
CA ARG A 178 -3.76 10.67 23.06
C ARG A 178 -3.33 11.76 22.08
N ASN A 179 -2.25 12.46 22.40
CA ASN A 179 -1.70 13.54 21.58
C ASN A 179 -0.50 13.10 20.73
N ALA A 180 -0.19 11.80 20.72
CA ALA A 180 0.86 11.26 19.87
C ALA A 180 0.44 11.37 18.41
N ASP A 181 1.27 12.05 17.61
CA ASP A 181 1.03 12.18 16.18
C ASP A 181 1.21 10.79 15.54
N PRO A 182 0.18 10.26 14.83
CA PRO A 182 0.34 9.03 14.08
C PRO A 182 1.37 9.13 12.96
N GLY A 183 1.87 10.32 12.58
CA GLY A 183 2.99 10.50 11.66
C GLY A 183 2.68 9.93 10.28
N ILE A 184 1.76 10.54 9.55
CA ILE A 184 1.37 10.07 8.22
C ILE A 184 2.35 10.60 7.19
N ASP A 185 2.87 9.70 6.36
CA ASP A 185 3.71 10.09 5.25
C ASP A 185 2.85 10.83 4.21
N SER A 186 3.14 12.11 4.03
CA SER A 186 2.42 12.96 3.09
C SER A 186 2.51 12.44 1.66
N ASP A 187 3.56 11.70 1.29
CA ASP A 187 3.70 11.14 -0.06
C ASP A 187 2.71 10.02 -0.38
N LEU A 188 2.00 9.47 0.62
CA LEU A 188 1.01 8.39 0.44
C LEU A 188 -0.44 8.87 0.27
N VAL A 189 -0.77 10.08 0.67
CA VAL A 189 -2.16 10.58 0.70
C VAL A 189 -2.30 11.73 -0.26
N GLY A 190 -3.37 11.77 -1.09
CA GLY A 190 -3.67 12.86 -2.02
C GLY A 190 -4.73 13.84 -1.54
N GLN A 191 -4.70 15.10 -2.03
CA GLN A 191 -5.86 16.00 -2.01
C GLN A 191 -6.76 15.74 -3.23
N GLY A 192 -8.07 15.65 -3.00
CA GLY A 192 -9.06 15.71 -4.08
C GLY A 192 -9.19 17.14 -4.59
N MET A 193 -9.03 17.36 -5.90
CA MET A 193 -9.39 18.63 -6.51
C MET A 193 -10.90 18.79 -6.51
N ASP A 194 -11.43 19.56 -5.55
CA ASP A 194 -12.82 20.01 -5.57
C ASP A 194 -12.94 21.17 -6.57
N LYS A 195 -13.01 20.82 -7.86
CA LYS A 195 -13.27 21.80 -8.92
C LYS A 195 -14.73 21.73 -9.32
N ASN A 196 -15.49 22.68 -8.76
CA ASN A 196 -16.79 23.08 -9.27
C ASN A 196 -16.59 23.87 -10.57
N GLU A 197 -16.33 23.18 -11.68
CA GLU A 197 -16.14 23.80 -12.99
C GLU A 197 -17.25 23.35 -13.94
N ARG A 198 -18.22 24.25 -14.17
CA ARG A 198 -19.27 24.09 -15.17
C ARG A 198 -18.64 24.19 -16.56
N LEU A 199 -18.38 23.05 -17.18
CA LEU A 199 -18.12 22.98 -18.62
C LEU A 199 -19.45 23.01 -19.37
N GLY A 200 -19.69 24.14 -20.03
CA GLY A 200 -20.80 24.30 -20.97
C GLY A 200 -20.57 23.44 -22.20
N ALA A 201 -21.54 22.59 -22.51
CA ALA A 201 -21.55 21.80 -23.73
C ALA A 201 -21.89 22.70 -24.94
N HIS A 202 -21.00 22.75 -25.93
CA HIS A 202 -21.35 23.16 -27.28
C HIS A 202 -21.32 21.91 -28.16
N GLY A 203 -22.47 21.56 -28.72
CA GLY A 203 -22.62 20.39 -29.58
C GLY A 203 -22.36 20.75 -31.03
N SER A 204 -21.60 19.89 -31.71
CA SER A 204 -21.59 19.78 -33.17
C SER A 204 -21.40 18.31 -33.57
N ASN A 205 -22.05 17.97 -34.68
CA ASN A 205 -22.29 16.62 -35.16
C ASN A 205 -21.01 15.86 -35.53
N MET A 206 -20.87 14.63 -35.01
CA MET A 206 -19.78 13.71 -35.32
C MET A 206 -19.95 13.00 -36.67
N GLU A 207 -18.93 13.05 -37.51
CA GLU A 207 -18.69 12.04 -38.53
C GLU A 207 -18.05 10.78 -37.91
N GLN A 208 -18.59 9.62 -38.27
CA GLN A 208 -18.69 8.44 -37.41
C GLN A 208 -17.52 7.43 -37.55
N SER A 209 -16.45 7.76 -38.27
CA SER A 209 -15.39 6.78 -38.63
C SER A 209 -14.04 6.98 -37.92
N GLN A 210 -13.71 8.18 -37.43
CA GLN A 210 -12.37 8.50 -36.89
C GLN A 210 -12.29 8.55 -35.36
N PHE A 211 -13.40 8.87 -34.70
CA PHE A 211 -13.52 8.95 -33.24
C PHE A 211 -13.18 7.65 -32.47
N PRO A 212 -13.54 6.44 -32.96
CA PRO A 212 -13.24 5.20 -32.26
C PRO A 212 -11.74 4.90 -32.17
N SER A 213 -10.97 5.20 -33.23
CA SER A 213 -9.54 4.85 -33.29
C SER A 213 -8.70 5.70 -32.34
N ALA A 214 -8.97 7.01 -32.28
CA ALA A 214 -8.29 7.92 -31.34
C ALA A 214 -8.60 7.58 -29.88
N THR A 215 -9.87 7.24 -29.58
CA THR A 215 -10.30 6.81 -28.26
C THR A 215 -9.59 5.54 -27.81
N ILE A 216 -9.46 4.55 -28.69
CA ILE A 216 -8.77 3.30 -28.39
C ILE A 216 -7.26 3.54 -28.17
N SER A 217 -6.62 4.40 -28.96
CA SER A 217 -5.22 4.78 -28.73
C SER A 217 -5.03 5.39 -27.34
N THR A 218 -5.91 6.29 -26.90
CA THR A 218 -5.82 6.88 -25.56
C THR A 218 -6.08 5.90 -24.43
N LEU A 219 -6.95 4.91 -24.64
CA LEU A 219 -7.19 3.84 -23.67
C LEU A 219 -5.93 2.99 -23.45
N VAL A 220 -5.16 2.74 -24.51
CA VAL A 220 -3.86 2.04 -24.42
C VAL A 220 -2.87 2.88 -23.62
N ASP A 221 -2.70 4.17 -23.96
CA ASP A 221 -1.78 5.06 -23.22
C ASP A 221 -2.16 5.13 -21.73
N LEU A 222 -3.46 5.19 -21.43
CA LEU A 222 -3.97 5.25 -20.07
C LEU A 222 -3.70 3.94 -19.31
N GLN A 223 -3.90 2.79 -19.96
CA GLN A 223 -3.58 1.49 -19.37
C GLN A 223 -2.10 1.37 -19.05
N GLU A 224 -1.22 1.81 -19.95
CA GLU A 224 0.24 1.80 -19.75
C GLU A 224 0.67 2.72 -18.61
N ALA A 225 0.20 3.97 -18.63
CA ALA A 225 0.51 4.96 -17.60
C ALA A 225 0.05 4.48 -16.22
N GLN A 226 -1.19 3.98 -16.12
CA GLN A 226 -1.73 3.49 -14.86
C GLN A 226 -1.00 2.23 -14.37
N ALA A 227 -0.64 1.32 -15.28
CA ALA A 227 0.05 0.09 -14.93
C ALA A 227 1.46 0.35 -14.41
N LEU A 228 2.19 1.26 -15.06
CA LEU A 228 3.52 1.66 -14.64
C LEU A 228 3.46 2.43 -13.31
N PHE A 229 2.52 3.36 -13.16
CA PHE A 229 2.33 4.10 -11.92
C PHE A 229 2.06 3.18 -10.73
N THR A 230 1.12 2.24 -10.88
CA THR A 230 0.77 1.27 -9.83
C THR A 230 1.96 0.37 -9.51
N ALA A 231 2.72 -0.07 -10.51
CA ALA A 231 3.89 -0.92 -10.32
C ALA A 231 5.00 -0.17 -9.58
N THR A 232 5.26 1.09 -9.95
CA THR A 232 6.26 1.94 -9.30
C THR A 232 5.91 2.18 -7.83
N ILE A 233 4.67 2.54 -7.51
CA ILE A 233 4.23 2.69 -6.11
C ILE A 233 4.37 1.37 -5.35
N SER A 234 4.00 0.26 -5.97
CA SER A 234 4.11 -1.06 -5.35
C SER A 234 5.56 -1.42 -5.01
N VAL A 235 6.48 -1.22 -5.96
CA VAL A 235 7.92 -1.46 -5.75
C VAL A 235 8.48 -0.51 -4.68
N ALA A 236 8.18 0.79 -4.76
CA ALA A 236 8.65 1.78 -3.81
C ALA A 236 8.20 1.44 -2.39
N ALA A 237 6.94 1.08 -2.19
CA ALA A 237 6.42 0.70 -0.88
C ALA A 237 6.98 -0.63 -0.38
N ILE A 238 7.22 -1.63 -1.26
CA ILE A 238 7.91 -2.85 -0.86
C ILE A 238 9.32 -2.51 -0.36
N ILE A 239 10.08 -1.72 -1.10
CA ILE A 239 11.44 -1.30 -0.71
C ILE A 239 11.41 -0.48 0.58
N ALA A 240 10.46 0.44 0.72
CA ALA A 240 10.36 1.30 1.88
C ALA A 240 10.04 0.50 3.14
N PHE A 241 8.96 -0.26 3.14
CA PHE A 241 8.49 -0.96 4.35
C PHE A 241 9.25 -2.26 4.62
N HIS A 242 9.79 -2.95 3.61
CA HIS A 242 10.54 -4.19 3.81
C HIS A 242 12.05 -3.98 3.86
N GLY A 243 12.57 -3.04 3.09
CA GLY A 243 13.99 -2.67 3.08
C GLY A 243 14.35 -1.61 4.13
N TYR A 244 13.37 -0.98 4.77
CA TYR A 244 13.54 0.16 5.69
C TYR A 244 14.29 1.35 5.08
N LEU A 245 14.24 1.47 3.75
CA LEU A 245 14.89 2.53 3.00
C LEU A 245 13.90 3.68 2.76
N GLY A 246 14.24 4.90 3.16
CA GLY A 246 13.37 6.06 2.94
C GLY A 246 12.26 6.24 3.98
N LEU A 247 12.27 5.51 5.09
CA LEU A 247 11.31 5.68 6.21
C LEU A 247 11.74 6.76 7.21
N ALA A 248 12.50 7.79 6.79
CA ALA A 248 13.04 8.80 7.70
C ALA A 248 11.96 9.60 8.45
N SER A 249 10.74 9.64 7.91
CA SER A 249 9.53 10.23 8.50
C SER A 249 8.84 9.32 9.53
N ILE A 250 9.15 8.03 9.56
CA ILE A 250 8.47 7.03 10.39
C ILE A 250 9.21 6.84 11.71
N VAL A 251 8.72 7.54 12.72
CA VAL A 251 9.35 7.59 14.06
C VAL A 251 8.61 6.77 15.12
N SER A 252 7.49 6.13 14.77
CA SER A 252 6.67 5.36 15.71
C SER A 252 6.08 4.09 15.09
N ILE A 253 5.71 3.14 15.95
CA ILE A 253 5.02 1.90 15.54
C ILE A 253 3.67 2.21 14.91
N SER A 254 2.90 3.15 15.47
CA SER A 254 1.61 3.55 14.89
C SER A 254 1.79 4.13 13.50
N SER A 255 2.81 4.96 13.28
CA SER A 255 3.16 5.52 11.97
C SER A 255 3.52 4.43 10.98
N TYR A 256 4.35 3.48 11.39
CA TYR A 256 4.71 2.36 10.53
C TYR A 256 3.50 1.55 10.10
N VAL A 257 2.69 1.08 11.04
CA VAL A 257 1.50 0.26 10.75
C VAL A 257 0.53 1.04 9.87
N LEU A 258 0.25 2.30 10.21
CA LEU A 258 -0.68 3.15 9.48
C LEU A 258 -0.24 3.39 8.02
N ASN A 259 1.01 3.81 7.81
CA ASN A 259 1.51 4.09 6.47
C ASN A 259 1.65 2.81 5.64
N ASN A 260 2.01 1.69 6.27
CA ASN A 260 2.10 0.39 5.60
C ASN A 260 0.72 -0.10 5.12
N GLU A 261 -0.34 0.11 5.92
CA GLU A 261 -1.73 -0.16 5.55
C GLU A 261 -2.24 0.77 4.45
N ILE A 262 -1.98 2.08 4.56
CA ILE A 262 -2.35 3.06 3.53
C ILE A 262 -1.70 2.70 2.20
N ALA A 263 -0.39 2.37 2.20
CA ALA A 263 0.32 1.98 1.00
C ALA A 263 -0.32 0.75 0.34
N LEU A 264 -0.63 -0.31 1.10
CA LEU A 264 -1.31 -1.49 0.56
C LEU A 264 -2.71 -1.14 0.02
N GLY A 265 -3.48 -0.33 0.75
CA GLY A 265 -4.80 0.12 0.32
C GLY A 265 -4.76 0.89 -1.00
N VAL A 266 -3.85 1.85 -1.15
CA VAL A 266 -3.68 2.63 -2.38
C VAL A 266 -3.32 1.73 -3.57
N MET A 267 -2.47 0.72 -3.37
CA MET A 267 -2.16 -0.24 -4.45
C MET A 267 -3.39 -1.06 -4.88
N ILE A 268 -4.16 -1.57 -3.91
CA ILE A 268 -5.38 -2.34 -4.18
C ILE A 268 -6.39 -1.48 -4.96
N ILE A 269 -6.53 -0.22 -4.57
CA ILE A 269 -7.45 0.72 -5.22
C ILE A 269 -6.96 1.06 -6.63
N GLY A 270 -5.66 1.31 -6.81
CA GLY A 270 -5.02 1.56 -8.10
C GLY A 270 -5.12 0.41 -9.11
N MET A 271 -5.36 -0.82 -8.62
CA MET A 271 -5.61 -2.00 -9.46
C MET A 271 -6.98 -1.98 -10.15
N SER A 272 -7.98 -1.35 -9.55
CA SER A 272 -9.36 -1.34 -10.06
C SER A 272 -9.52 -0.76 -11.47
N PRO A 273 -8.95 0.42 -11.80
CA PRO A 273 -9.01 0.96 -13.16
C PRO A 273 -8.28 0.08 -14.19
N LEU A 274 -7.23 -0.66 -13.81
CA LEU A 274 -6.52 -1.55 -14.73
C LEU A 274 -7.41 -2.68 -15.26
N PHE A 275 -8.32 -3.19 -14.44
CA PHE A 275 -9.28 -4.19 -14.89
C PHE A 275 -10.29 -3.61 -15.88
N LEU A 276 -10.87 -2.44 -15.58
CA LEU A 276 -11.84 -1.79 -16.45
C LEU A 276 -11.24 -1.44 -17.81
N LEU A 277 -10.01 -0.92 -17.81
CA LEU A 277 -9.29 -0.60 -19.02
C LEU A 277 -8.90 -1.85 -19.82
N GLN A 278 -8.46 -2.93 -19.16
CA GLN A 278 -8.17 -4.19 -19.85
C GLN A 278 -9.42 -4.78 -20.52
N LEU A 279 -10.58 -4.75 -19.85
CA LEU A 279 -11.85 -5.19 -20.41
C LEU A 279 -12.30 -4.29 -21.58
N SER A 280 -12.07 -2.98 -21.46
CA SER A 280 -12.39 -2.01 -22.52
C SER A 280 -11.54 -2.24 -23.77
N LEU A 281 -10.24 -2.44 -23.59
CA LEU A 281 -9.30 -2.77 -24.68
C LEU A 281 -9.69 -4.07 -25.37
N ASP A 282 -10.07 -5.09 -24.60
CA ASP A 282 -10.52 -6.37 -25.14
C ASP A 282 -11.81 -6.26 -25.94
N ALA A 283 -12.81 -5.51 -25.43
CA ALA A 283 -14.07 -5.26 -26.12
C ALA A 283 -13.88 -4.48 -27.43
N SER A 284 -12.87 -3.61 -27.49
CA SER A 284 -12.50 -2.86 -28.70
C SER A 284 -11.63 -3.64 -29.70
N GLY A 285 -11.33 -4.91 -29.44
CA GLY A 285 -10.54 -5.76 -30.33
C GLY A 285 -9.03 -5.53 -30.28
N ASN A 286 -8.56 -4.59 -29.45
CA ASN A 286 -7.13 -4.30 -29.21
C ASN A 286 -6.61 -5.02 -27.97
N ALA A 287 -7.03 -6.27 -27.81
CA ALA A 287 -6.63 -7.15 -26.73
C ALA A 287 -5.15 -7.50 -26.83
N SER A 288 -4.30 -6.67 -26.25
CA SER A 288 -2.85 -6.91 -26.27
C SER A 288 -2.43 -7.84 -25.14
N MET A 289 -1.61 -8.84 -25.47
CA MET A 289 -1.00 -9.72 -24.46
C MET A 289 -0.07 -8.97 -23.52
N TYR A 290 0.58 -7.89 -23.97
CA TYR A 290 1.50 -7.15 -23.09
C TYR A 290 0.75 -6.35 -22.01
N THR A 291 -0.42 -5.75 -22.33
CA THR A 291 -1.21 -5.03 -21.32
C THR A 291 -1.77 -5.99 -20.28
N LEU A 292 -2.12 -7.21 -20.70
CA LEU A 292 -2.49 -8.29 -19.80
C LEU A 292 -1.34 -8.67 -18.85
N ILE A 293 -0.12 -8.82 -19.37
CA ILE A 293 1.07 -9.10 -18.56
C ILE A 293 1.26 -8.02 -17.49
N PHE A 294 1.06 -6.75 -17.83
CA PHE A 294 1.15 -5.67 -16.85
C PHE A 294 0.10 -5.75 -15.73
N VAL A 295 -1.14 -6.16 -16.05
CA VAL A 295 -2.18 -6.42 -15.05
C VAL A 295 -1.74 -7.53 -14.09
N PHE A 296 -1.26 -8.67 -14.62
CA PHE A 296 -0.76 -9.76 -13.77
C PHE A 296 0.47 -9.37 -12.95
N LEU A 297 1.40 -8.61 -13.52
CA LEU A 297 2.61 -8.16 -12.81
C LEU A 297 2.24 -7.26 -11.63
N ASN A 298 1.35 -6.29 -11.84
CA ASN A 298 0.85 -5.43 -10.77
C ASN A 298 0.17 -6.25 -9.67
N TRP A 299 -0.65 -7.22 -10.06
CA TRP A 299 -1.28 -8.12 -9.10
C TRP A 299 -0.26 -8.94 -8.28
N CYS A 300 0.77 -9.47 -8.93
CA CYS A 300 1.86 -10.17 -8.25
C CYS A 300 2.60 -9.27 -7.25
N LEU A 301 2.82 -8.00 -7.56
CA LEU A 301 3.43 -7.04 -6.63
C LEU A 301 2.54 -6.78 -5.41
N ILE A 302 1.23 -6.63 -5.60
CA ILE A 302 0.27 -6.46 -4.50
C ILE A 302 0.25 -7.71 -3.61
N LEU A 303 0.21 -8.90 -4.21
CA LEU A 303 0.29 -10.16 -3.48
C LEU A 303 1.59 -10.28 -2.69
N LEU A 304 2.72 -9.96 -3.32
CA LEU A 304 4.02 -9.96 -2.68
C LEU A 304 4.03 -9.00 -1.47
N LYS A 305 3.54 -7.78 -1.65
CA LYS A 305 3.43 -6.78 -0.57
C LYS A 305 2.59 -7.29 0.59
N TRP A 306 1.44 -7.93 0.31
CA TRP A 306 0.56 -8.49 1.32
C TRP A 306 1.22 -9.65 2.10
N ILE A 307 1.94 -10.55 1.40
CA ILE A 307 2.69 -11.63 2.05
C ILE A 307 3.81 -11.06 2.93
N LEU A 308 4.58 -10.10 2.41
CA LEU A 308 5.69 -9.48 3.15
C LEU A 308 5.20 -8.75 4.41
N GLN A 309 4.05 -8.09 4.33
CA GLN A 309 3.43 -7.43 5.49
C GLN A 309 3.09 -8.40 6.61
N LYS A 310 2.63 -9.62 6.28
CA LYS A 310 2.35 -10.67 7.27
C LYS A 310 3.61 -11.34 7.82
N ALA A 311 4.67 -11.42 7.01
CA ALA A 311 5.91 -12.12 7.37
C ALA A 311 6.90 -11.26 8.16
N GLN A 312 6.61 -9.98 8.41
CA GLN A 312 7.55 -9.07 9.05
C GLN A 312 7.67 -9.30 10.56
N GLY A 313 8.91 -9.32 11.04
CA GLY A 313 9.25 -9.42 12.46
C GLY A 313 9.53 -8.06 13.09
N ALA A 314 8.96 -7.83 14.27
CA ALA A 314 9.09 -6.60 15.07
C ALA A 314 10.54 -6.15 15.28
N SER A 315 11.46 -7.09 15.48
CA SER A 315 12.85 -6.82 15.85
C SER A 315 13.65 -5.99 14.83
N LYS A 316 13.41 -6.19 13.53
CA LYS A 316 14.11 -5.42 12.48
C LYS A 316 13.66 -3.96 12.46
N PHE A 317 12.37 -3.72 12.63
CA PHE A 317 11.84 -2.36 12.69
C PHE A 317 12.26 -1.65 13.99
N GLU A 318 12.34 -2.36 15.12
CA GLU A 318 12.84 -1.79 16.38
C GLU A 318 14.30 -1.30 16.25
N ALA A 319 15.15 -2.03 15.53
CA ALA A 319 16.52 -1.57 15.24
C ALA A 319 16.52 -0.27 14.42
N HIS A 320 15.61 -0.14 13.46
CA HIS A 320 15.44 1.09 12.69
C HIS A 320 14.91 2.25 13.55
N LEU A 321 13.93 1.99 14.42
CA LEU A 321 13.44 2.97 15.39
C LEU A 321 14.57 3.47 16.30
N LYS A 322 15.47 2.60 16.75
CA LYS A 322 16.58 3.01 17.61
C LYS A 322 17.49 4.06 16.95
N ASP A 323 17.68 3.99 15.64
CA ASP A 323 18.50 4.95 14.89
C ASP A 323 17.83 6.33 14.78
N LEU A 324 16.52 6.36 14.45
CA LEU A 324 15.79 7.61 14.19
C LEU A 324 15.17 8.26 15.44
N SER A 325 14.86 7.46 16.45
CA SER A 325 13.98 7.83 17.57
C SER A 325 14.68 7.82 18.93
N SER A 326 16.02 7.75 18.95
CA SER A 326 16.79 7.75 20.19
C SER A 326 16.54 9.03 21.02
N VAL A 327 16.37 8.84 22.33
CA VAL A 327 16.16 9.92 23.29
C VAL A 327 17.20 9.79 24.40
N PRO A 328 18.06 10.80 24.64
CA PRO A 328 19.09 10.75 25.68
C PRO A 328 18.58 10.42 27.09
N ALA A 329 17.43 10.97 27.51
CA ALA A 329 16.83 10.62 28.80
C ALA A 329 16.36 9.16 28.90
N CYS A 330 16.17 8.49 27.76
CA CYS A 330 15.85 7.07 27.66
C CYS A 330 17.11 6.20 27.43
N GLY A 331 18.31 6.76 27.65
CA GLY A 331 19.59 6.05 27.46
C GLY A 331 19.86 5.70 26.00
N ASP A 332 19.56 6.64 25.09
CA ASP A 332 19.72 6.50 23.64
C ASP A 332 18.92 5.34 23.02
N ASN A 333 17.85 4.93 23.70
CA ASN A 333 16.82 4.04 23.17
C ASN A 333 15.60 4.86 22.67
N PRO A 334 14.70 4.24 21.86
CA PRO A 334 13.49 4.92 21.40
C PRO A 334 12.67 5.50 22.56
N GLY A 335 12.21 6.74 22.38
CA GLY A 335 11.33 7.39 23.35
C GLY A 335 9.99 6.70 23.49
N ALA A 336 9.32 6.87 24.63
CA ALA A 336 8.02 6.26 24.91
C ALA A 336 6.96 6.55 23.82
N MET A 337 6.95 7.75 23.24
CA MET A 337 6.00 8.11 22.17
C MET A 337 6.13 7.21 20.92
N SER A 338 7.31 6.65 20.65
CA SER A 338 7.52 5.70 19.54
C SER A 338 6.68 4.43 19.68
N TYR A 339 6.31 4.07 20.92
CA TYR A 339 5.54 2.88 21.25
C TYR A 339 4.06 3.15 21.49
N CYS A 340 3.59 4.38 21.30
CA CYS A 340 2.19 4.70 21.43
C CYS A 340 1.37 4.02 20.33
N MET A 341 0.49 3.09 20.73
CA MET A 341 -0.46 2.44 19.84
C MET A 341 -1.82 3.11 19.98
N ASN A 342 -2.07 4.13 19.16
CA ASN A 342 -3.35 4.81 19.14
C ASN A 342 -4.42 3.97 18.40
N TYR A 343 -4.91 2.91 19.05
CA TYR A 343 -5.94 1.99 18.50
C TYR A 343 -7.25 2.67 18.08
N GLY A 344 -7.52 3.89 18.55
CA GLY A 344 -8.68 4.68 18.14
C GLY A 344 -8.55 5.30 16.74
N ILE A 345 -7.37 5.29 16.13
CA ILE A 345 -7.15 5.82 14.79
C ILE A 345 -7.66 4.81 13.78
N THR A 346 -8.64 5.23 12.99
CA THR A 346 -9.21 4.44 11.91
C THR A 346 -8.79 5.06 10.59
N THR A 347 -8.07 4.31 9.76
CA THR A 347 -7.64 4.74 8.41
C THR A 347 -8.79 5.19 7.54
N GLY A 348 -10.01 4.68 7.75
CA GLY A 348 -11.11 4.88 6.81
C GLY A 348 -11.08 3.94 5.62
N LEU A 349 -10.07 3.06 5.55
CA LEU A 349 -9.97 1.96 4.58
C LEU A 349 -10.83 0.77 5.03
N GLY A 350 -12.16 0.94 5.03
CA GLY A 350 -13.11 -0.06 5.54
C GLY A 350 -13.42 -1.17 4.54
N TYR A 351 -13.25 -0.92 3.25
CA TYR A 351 -13.59 -1.85 2.16
C TYR A 351 -12.38 -2.47 1.48
N THR A 352 -11.16 -2.12 1.89
CA THR A 352 -9.92 -2.57 1.25
C THR A 352 -9.79 -4.10 1.22
N LYS A 353 -10.22 -4.80 2.28
CA LYS A 353 -10.25 -6.27 2.30
C LYS A 353 -11.20 -6.84 1.25
N GLN A 354 -12.38 -6.25 1.09
CA GLN A 354 -13.38 -6.62 0.09
C GLN A 354 -12.84 -6.33 -1.32
N SER A 355 -12.25 -5.16 -1.54
CA SER A 355 -11.60 -4.80 -2.81
C SER A 355 -10.46 -5.76 -3.17
N PHE A 356 -9.68 -6.22 -2.19
CA PHE A 356 -8.64 -7.22 -2.41
C PHE A 356 -9.21 -8.58 -2.81
N ILE A 357 -10.29 -9.03 -2.17
CA ILE A 357 -10.98 -10.27 -2.53
C ILE A 357 -11.56 -10.16 -3.95
N LEU A 358 -12.20 -9.04 -4.28
CA LEU A 358 -12.71 -8.78 -5.63
C LEU A 358 -11.58 -8.80 -6.67
N GLY A 359 -10.41 -8.22 -6.34
CA GLY A 359 -9.22 -8.28 -7.18
C GLY A 359 -8.75 -9.71 -7.49
N HIS A 360 -8.75 -10.61 -6.49
CA HIS A 360 -8.43 -12.03 -6.72
C HIS A 360 -9.41 -12.69 -7.69
N VAL A 361 -10.70 -12.46 -7.47
CA VAL A 361 -11.77 -13.02 -8.31
C VAL A 361 -11.63 -12.50 -9.73
N LEU A 362 -11.41 -11.20 -9.91
CA LEU A 362 -11.21 -10.57 -11.23
C LEU A 362 -10.00 -11.15 -11.96
N ILE A 363 -8.86 -11.32 -11.30
CA ILE A 363 -7.66 -11.94 -11.90
C ILE A 363 -7.93 -13.38 -12.31
N ALA A 364 -8.59 -14.16 -11.46
CA ALA A 364 -8.93 -15.55 -11.78
C ALA A 364 -9.88 -15.63 -12.98
N LEU A 365 -10.93 -14.81 -13.00
CA LEU A 365 -11.88 -14.75 -14.11
C LEU A 365 -11.20 -14.29 -15.41
N LEU A 366 -10.31 -13.30 -15.34
CA LEU A 366 -9.55 -12.80 -16.49
C LEU A 366 -8.60 -13.88 -17.04
N ALA A 367 -7.92 -14.63 -16.17
CA ALA A 367 -7.08 -15.75 -16.56
C ALA A 367 -7.89 -16.84 -17.28
N VAL A 368 -9.02 -17.23 -16.69
CA VAL A 368 -9.94 -18.23 -17.29
C VAL A 368 -10.47 -17.75 -18.63
N TYR A 369 -10.90 -16.49 -18.73
CA TYR A 369 -11.38 -15.88 -19.97
C TYR A 369 -10.33 -15.98 -21.09
N TRP A 370 -9.08 -15.59 -20.80
CA TRP A 370 -7.99 -15.64 -21.78
C TRP A 370 -7.60 -17.07 -22.18
N ILE A 371 -7.57 -18.01 -21.22
CA ILE A 371 -7.32 -19.44 -21.51
C ILE A 371 -8.42 -19.99 -22.43
N LEU A 372 -9.69 -19.75 -22.11
CA LEU A 372 -10.82 -20.21 -22.92
C LEU A 372 -10.76 -19.64 -24.34
N ARG A 373 -10.47 -18.34 -24.46
CA ARG A 373 -10.30 -17.69 -25.77
C ARG A 373 -9.17 -18.32 -26.58
N TYR A 374 -8.02 -18.57 -25.95
CA TYR A 374 -6.87 -19.20 -26.59
C TYR A 374 -7.17 -20.64 -27.05
N LEU A 375 -7.85 -21.43 -26.22
CA LEU A 375 -8.25 -22.80 -26.58
C LEU A 375 -9.25 -22.84 -27.75
N VAL A 376 -10.21 -21.91 -27.79
CA VAL A 376 -11.15 -21.78 -28.92
C VAL A 376 -10.40 -21.42 -30.21
N THR A 377 -9.41 -20.51 -30.14
CA THR A 377 -8.60 -20.15 -31.32
C THR A 377 -7.72 -21.31 -31.82
N LEU A 378 -7.21 -22.16 -30.92
CA LEU A 378 -6.41 -23.34 -31.29
C LEU A 378 -7.26 -24.47 -31.88
N GLY A 379 -8.50 -24.63 -31.43
CA GLY A 379 -9.40 -25.68 -31.92
C GLY A 379 -10.08 -25.37 -33.25
N SER A 380 -9.90 -24.15 -33.78
CA SER A 380 -10.53 -23.71 -35.03
C SER A 380 -9.47 -23.54 -36.13
N ASP A 381 -9.18 -24.63 -36.86
CA ASP A 381 -8.38 -24.62 -38.09
C ASP A 381 -8.99 -23.76 -39.23
N SER A 382 -10.19 -23.19 -39.02
CA SER A 382 -10.76 -22.16 -39.88
C SER A 382 -10.66 -20.81 -39.20
N VAL A 383 -9.70 -20.01 -39.66
CA VAL A 383 -9.57 -18.57 -39.41
C VAL A 383 -10.95 -17.90 -39.40
N VAL A 384 -11.47 -17.62 -38.21
CA VAL A 384 -12.51 -16.60 -38.02
C VAL A 384 -11.93 -15.59 -37.05
N TYR A 385 -11.21 -14.63 -37.64
CA TYR A 385 -11.00 -13.34 -36.99
C TYR A 385 -12.38 -12.81 -36.61
N TYR A 386 -12.63 -12.66 -35.30
CA TYR A 386 -13.73 -11.84 -34.79
C TYR A 386 -13.43 -10.37 -35.11
N SER A 387 -13.57 -10.02 -36.38
CA SER A 387 -13.72 -8.63 -36.81
C SER A 387 -15.11 -8.20 -36.41
N ARG A 388 -15.22 -7.54 -35.25
CA ARG A 388 -16.39 -6.74 -34.87
C ARG A 388 -16.38 -5.46 -35.73
N GLY A 389 -16.60 -5.64 -37.02
CA GLY A 389 -16.72 -4.61 -38.04
C GLY A 389 -18.05 -4.78 -38.76
N THR A 390 -18.95 -3.84 -38.50
CA THR A 390 -20.27 -3.60 -39.09
C THR A 390 -20.49 -4.10 -40.53
N GLY A 391 -21.54 -4.91 -40.79
CA GLY A 391 -22.04 -5.14 -42.16
C GLY A 391 -22.91 -6.38 -42.43
N SER A 392 -24.23 -6.21 -42.37
CA SER A 392 -25.32 -6.88 -43.12
C SER A 392 -25.41 -8.43 -43.28
N TRP A 393 -26.43 -8.98 -42.61
CA TRP A 393 -27.57 -9.81 -43.09
C TRP A 393 -27.45 -10.97 -44.12
N TRP A 394 -26.29 -11.33 -44.69
CA TRP A 394 -26.24 -12.45 -45.66
C TRP A 394 -24.93 -13.27 -45.62
N ALA A 395 -24.84 -14.22 -44.69
CA ALA A 395 -24.02 -15.41 -44.88
C ALA A 395 -24.93 -16.64 -44.80
N ARG A 396 -25.37 -17.08 -45.97
CA ARG A 396 -26.39 -18.09 -46.24
C ARG A 396 -25.95 -19.46 -45.70
N THR A 397 -26.44 -19.82 -44.52
CA THR A 397 -26.22 -21.13 -43.89
C THR A 397 -27.23 -22.18 -44.35
N LYS A 398 -26.78 -23.40 -44.64
CA LYS A 398 -27.43 -24.69 -44.29
C LYS A 398 -26.39 -25.84 -44.37
N PRO A 399 -26.60 -26.99 -43.71
CA PRO A 399 -27.12 -27.18 -42.35
C PRO A 399 -26.23 -28.16 -41.53
N GLY A 400 -26.08 -27.90 -40.24
CA GLY A 400 -25.47 -28.83 -39.29
C GLY A 400 -25.87 -28.42 -37.88
N ALA A 401 -27.09 -28.79 -37.50
CA ALA A 401 -27.83 -28.28 -36.34
C ALA A 401 -27.23 -28.63 -34.96
N SER A 402 -26.01 -29.15 -34.87
CA SER A 402 -25.27 -29.31 -33.60
C SER A 402 -24.24 -28.22 -33.35
N ARG A 403 -23.74 -27.52 -34.39
CA ARG A 403 -22.71 -26.48 -34.24
C ARG A 403 -23.28 -25.09 -33.94
N LEU A 404 -24.53 -24.83 -34.35
CA LEU A 404 -25.18 -23.54 -34.13
C LEU A 404 -25.63 -23.38 -32.66
N ALA A 405 -26.05 -24.47 -32.02
CA ALA A 405 -26.30 -24.51 -30.58
C ALA A 405 -25.00 -24.33 -29.78
N GLN A 406 -23.90 -24.97 -30.20
CA GLN A 406 -22.59 -24.86 -29.55
C GLN A 406 -21.93 -23.47 -29.74
N SER A 407 -22.19 -22.82 -30.89
CA SER A 407 -21.71 -21.46 -31.20
C SER A 407 -22.50 -20.38 -30.45
N LEU A 408 -23.83 -20.52 -30.37
CA LEU A 408 -24.68 -19.61 -29.59
C LEU A 408 -24.40 -19.74 -28.09
N ASP A 409 -24.28 -20.97 -27.57
CA ASP A 409 -24.01 -21.23 -26.15
C ASP A 409 -22.63 -20.67 -25.72
N SER A 410 -21.60 -20.87 -26.54
CA SER A 410 -20.27 -20.29 -26.26
C SER A 410 -20.28 -18.76 -26.31
N PHE A 411 -21.02 -18.14 -27.24
CA PHE A 411 -21.12 -16.68 -27.34
C PHE A 411 -21.81 -16.06 -26.12
N PHE A 412 -22.94 -16.64 -25.69
CA PHE A 412 -23.65 -16.18 -24.49
C PHE A 412 -22.80 -16.30 -23.23
N VAL A 413 -22.01 -17.37 -23.10
CA VAL A 413 -21.12 -17.57 -21.94
C VAL A 413 -20.03 -16.48 -21.88
N PHE A 414 -19.40 -16.12 -23.00
CA PHE A 414 -18.36 -15.07 -23.03
C PHE A 414 -18.93 -13.69 -22.69
N GLU A 415 -20.07 -13.31 -23.26
CA GLU A 415 -20.71 -12.00 -22.99
C GLU A 415 -21.19 -11.90 -21.53
N ILE A 416 -21.74 -12.98 -20.96
CA ILE A 416 -22.11 -13.04 -19.53
C ILE A 416 -20.87 -12.89 -18.64
N LEU A 417 -19.78 -13.58 -18.99
CA LEU A 417 -18.53 -13.53 -18.23
C LEU A 417 -17.91 -12.13 -18.24
N VAL A 418 -17.89 -11.47 -19.40
CA VAL A 418 -17.42 -10.08 -19.53
C VAL A 418 -18.32 -9.13 -18.74
N ALA A 419 -19.65 -9.24 -18.86
CA ALA A 419 -20.59 -8.42 -18.11
C ALA A 419 -20.39 -8.56 -16.59
N LEU A 420 -20.18 -9.80 -16.10
CA LEU A 420 -19.87 -10.06 -14.70
C LEU A 420 -18.55 -9.38 -14.28
N MET A 421 -17.48 -9.51 -15.06
CA MET A 421 -16.19 -8.88 -14.76
C MET A 421 -16.28 -7.35 -14.72
N VAL A 422 -17.06 -6.74 -15.63
CA VAL A 422 -17.32 -5.29 -15.63
C VAL A 422 -18.04 -4.87 -14.35
N VAL A 423 -19.12 -5.57 -13.97
CA VAL A 423 -19.85 -5.27 -12.73
C VAL A 423 -18.94 -5.38 -11.51
N LEU A 424 -18.16 -6.46 -11.40
CA LEU A 424 -17.24 -6.65 -10.28
C LEU A 424 -16.15 -5.57 -10.23
N SER A 425 -15.63 -5.13 -11.39
CA SER A 425 -14.63 -4.08 -11.48
C SER A 425 -15.19 -2.70 -11.13
N VAL A 426 -16.42 -2.40 -11.54
CA VAL A 426 -17.13 -1.17 -11.12
C VAL A 426 -17.35 -1.19 -9.62
N VAL A 427 -17.83 -2.30 -9.05
CA VAL A 427 -18.03 -2.44 -7.60
C VAL A 427 -16.70 -2.23 -6.87
N ALA A 428 -15.63 -2.91 -7.26
CA ALA A 428 -14.30 -2.73 -6.66
C ALA A 428 -13.82 -1.26 -6.73
N THR A 429 -14.02 -0.60 -7.86
CA THR A 429 -13.68 0.82 -8.05
C THR A 429 -14.49 1.71 -7.11
N THR A 430 -15.80 1.51 -7.00
CA THR A 430 -16.66 2.32 -6.12
C THR A 430 -16.31 2.16 -4.64
N LEU A 431 -16.00 0.93 -4.21
CA LEU A 431 -15.54 0.65 -2.84
C LEU A 431 -14.19 1.33 -2.58
N GLY A 432 -13.25 1.23 -3.51
CA GLY A 432 -11.94 1.88 -3.39
C GLY A 432 -12.01 3.40 -3.35
N LEU A 433 -12.83 4.02 -4.21
CA LEU A 433 -13.05 5.47 -4.17
C LEU A 433 -13.73 5.93 -2.87
N THR A 434 -14.65 5.14 -2.34
CA THR A 434 -15.28 5.41 -1.04
C THR A 434 -14.24 5.38 0.09
N ASP A 435 -13.36 4.38 0.09
CA ASP A 435 -12.25 4.27 1.03
C ASP A 435 -11.30 5.48 0.94
N LEU A 436 -10.90 5.89 -0.27
CA LEU A 436 -10.08 7.09 -0.48
C LEU A 436 -10.77 8.37 0.02
N PHE A 437 -12.07 8.52 -0.24
CA PHE A 437 -12.84 9.67 0.19
C PHE A 437 -12.91 9.76 1.72
N VAL A 438 -13.22 8.65 2.39
CA VAL A 438 -13.29 8.59 3.86
C VAL A 438 -11.92 8.81 4.48
N LEU A 439 -10.86 8.22 3.91
CA LEU A 439 -9.48 8.47 4.32
C LEU A 439 -9.16 9.96 4.22
N HIS A 440 -9.38 10.58 3.06
CA HIS A 440 -9.17 12.01 2.86
C HIS A 440 -9.93 12.88 3.85
N GLN A 441 -11.23 12.61 4.06
CA GLN A 441 -12.06 13.37 5.00
C GLN A 441 -11.51 13.30 6.43
N LYS A 442 -11.10 12.11 6.89
CA LYS A 442 -10.54 11.94 8.24
C LYS A 442 -9.21 12.66 8.40
N LEU A 443 -8.36 12.61 7.39
CA LEU A 443 -7.07 13.29 7.40
C LEU A 443 -7.23 14.80 7.37
N HIS A 444 -8.16 15.30 6.55
CA HIS A 444 -8.48 16.71 6.52
C HIS A 444 -8.91 17.21 7.90
N ILE A 445 -9.77 16.47 8.62
CA ILE A 445 -10.19 16.82 9.99
C ILE A 445 -9.01 16.79 10.97
N LEU A 446 -8.10 15.82 10.83
CA LEU A 446 -6.95 15.67 11.73
C LEU A 446 -5.94 16.82 11.59
N TYR A 447 -5.70 17.30 10.36
CA TYR A 447 -4.65 18.28 10.05
C TYR A 447 -5.16 19.71 9.74
N THR A 448 -6.48 19.94 9.64
CA THR A 448 -7.04 21.30 9.47
C THR A 448 -6.61 22.31 10.55
N PRO A 449 -6.44 21.94 11.83
CA PRO A 449 -5.99 22.89 12.85
C PRO A 449 -4.57 23.44 12.64
N GLN A 450 -3.77 22.85 11.73
CA GLN A 450 -2.34 23.12 11.57
C GLN A 450 -1.96 23.83 10.25
N GLY A 451 -2.93 24.24 9.42
CA GLY A 451 -2.66 24.98 8.18
C GLY A 451 -2.99 24.24 6.87
N GLY A 452 -3.73 23.13 6.94
CA GLY A 452 -4.12 22.31 5.77
C GLY A 452 -3.05 21.30 5.35
N LEU A 453 -3.40 20.29 4.53
CA LEU A 453 -2.41 19.36 4.00
C LEU A 453 -1.62 20.02 2.86
N PRO A 454 -0.30 20.25 2.97
CA PRO A 454 0.49 20.68 1.83
C PRO A 454 0.50 19.62 0.72
N TRP A 455 0.70 20.03 -0.52
CA TRP A 455 0.89 19.09 -1.63
C TRP A 455 2.14 18.26 -1.39
N SER A 456 2.02 16.93 -1.51
CA SER A 456 3.17 16.05 -1.40
C SER A 456 3.89 15.86 -2.74
N PHE A 457 5.14 15.42 -2.69
CA PHE A 457 5.91 15.15 -3.89
C PHE A 457 5.27 14.00 -4.68
N GLY A 458 4.76 12.98 -3.98
CA GLY A 458 3.98 11.89 -4.56
C GLY A 458 2.74 12.38 -5.33
N GLN A 459 2.00 13.35 -4.78
CA GLN A 459 0.83 13.95 -5.43
C GLN A 459 1.15 14.71 -6.71
N LEU A 460 2.20 15.54 -6.69
CA LEU A 460 2.66 16.28 -7.87
C LEU A 460 3.09 15.31 -8.97
N THR A 461 3.78 14.23 -8.58
CA THR A 461 4.20 13.17 -9.50
C THR A 461 3.00 12.45 -10.11
N ALA A 462 1.97 12.13 -9.30
CA ALA A 462 0.73 11.55 -9.80
C ALA A 462 0.06 12.48 -10.83
N VAL A 463 -0.15 13.75 -10.52
CA VAL A 463 -0.74 14.70 -11.50
C VAL A 463 0.10 14.78 -12.77
N ALA A 464 1.44 14.80 -12.65
CA ALA A 464 2.34 14.86 -13.81
C ALA A 464 2.26 13.61 -14.71
N VAL A 465 1.97 12.43 -14.16
CA VAL A 465 1.80 11.19 -14.95
C VAL A 465 0.46 11.19 -15.69
N TRP A 466 -0.61 11.68 -15.05
CA TRP A 466 -1.95 11.66 -15.63
C TRP A 466 -2.23 12.84 -16.56
N PHE A 467 -1.57 13.98 -16.35
CA PHE A 467 -1.78 15.21 -17.12
C PHE A 467 -1.59 15.03 -18.63
N PRO A 468 -0.52 14.39 -19.14
CA PRO A 468 -0.36 14.13 -20.57
C PRO A 468 -1.47 13.26 -21.16
N VAL A 469 -1.96 12.27 -20.40
CA VAL A 469 -3.00 11.33 -20.85
C VAL A 469 -4.35 12.03 -20.97
N VAL A 470 -4.72 12.81 -19.95
CA VAL A 470 -5.96 13.62 -19.96
C VAL A 470 -5.90 14.67 -21.07
N PHE A 471 -4.75 15.33 -21.25
CA PHE A 471 -4.59 16.34 -22.30
C PHE A 471 -4.67 15.72 -23.70
N LYS A 472 -4.07 14.53 -23.91
CA LYS A 472 -4.18 13.78 -25.16
C LYS A 472 -5.62 13.34 -25.44
N PHE A 473 -6.37 12.91 -24.42
CA PHE A 473 -7.79 12.61 -24.52
C PHE A 473 -8.63 13.84 -24.91
N LEU A 474 -8.44 14.97 -24.24
CA LEU A 474 -9.14 16.22 -24.55
C LEU A 474 -8.78 16.75 -25.93
N TYR A 475 -7.52 16.63 -26.34
CA TYR A 475 -7.06 17.02 -27.67
C TYR A 475 -7.75 16.20 -28.78
N TYR A 476 -7.84 14.88 -28.63
CA TYR A 476 -8.53 14.05 -29.61
C TYR A 476 -10.05 14.19 -29.59
N CYS A 477 -10.66 14.51 -28.44
CA CYS A 477 -12.09 14.76 -28.37
C CYS A 477 -12.47 16.19 -28.82
N GLY A 478 -11.54 17.14 -28.85
CA GLY A 478 -11.82 18.56 -29.05
C GLY A 478 -11.19 19.22 -30.28
N VAL A 479 -10.26 18.58 -30.98
CA VAL A 479 -9.57 19.17 -32.14
C VAL A 479 -9.60 18.19 -33.32
N GLU A 480 -10.63 18.31 -34.15
CA GLU A 480 -10.80 17.55 -35.41
C GLU A 480 -9.57 17.68 -36.34
N ASP A 481 -8.90 18.84 -36.33
CA ASP A 481 -7.84 19.18 -37.28
C ASP A 481 -6.49 18.50 -37.02
N GLY A 482 -6.25 18.01 -35.81
CA GLY A 482 -4.96 17.44 -35.39
C GLY A 482 -4.70 16.02 -35.89
N VAL A 483 -5.77 15.27 -36.17
CA VAL A 483 -5.72 13.87 -36.64
C VAL A 483 -5.53 13.82 -38.15
N GLN A 484 -6.14 14.75 -38.89
CA GLN A 484 -5.97 14.87 -40.34
C GLN A 484 -4.49 15.02 -40.74
N ALA A 485 -3.72 15.81 -39.98
CA ALA A 485 -2.32 16.09 -40.27
C ALA A 485 -1.35 14.92 -39.99
N ARG A 486 -1.75 13.88 -39.24
CA ARG A 486 -0.92 12.70 -38.96
C ARG A 486 -1.21 11.51 -39.88
N ILE A 487 -2.41 11.45 -40.48
CA ILE A 487 -2.78 10.37 -41.40
C ILE A 487 -2.39 10.72 -42.84
N ASP A 488 -2.33 12.00 -43.20
CA ASP A 488 -1.94 12.45 -44.56
C ASP A 488 -0.43 12.40 -44.88
N LYS A 489 0.40 11.78 -44.01
CA LYS A 489 1.85 11.69 -44.27
C LYS A 489 2.40 10.34 -44.69
N ASP A 490 1.63 9.26 -44.57
CA ASP A 490 2.05 7.95 -45.08
C ASP A 490 0.94 7.33 -45.93
N GLU A 491 1.16 7.43 -47.23
CA GLU A 491 0.44 6.80 -48.34
C GLU A 491 0.29 5.28 -48.12
N TYR A 492 -0.77 4.86 -47.42
CA TYR A 492 -1.24 3.48 -47.46
C TYR A 492 -2.15 3.30 -48.68
N VAL A 493 -1.55 3.07 -49.85
CA VAL A 493 -2.28 2.47 -50.98
C VAL A 493 -2.53 1.01 -50.62
N VAL A 494 -3.74 0.71 -50.14
CA VAL A 494 -4.23 -0.67 -50.04
C VAL A 494 -4.45 -1.17 -51.47
N SER A 495 -3.40 -1.75 -52.07
CA SER A 495 -3.54 -2.52 -53.30
C SER A 495 -4.33 -3.78 -52.99
N ARG A 496 -5.56 -3.85 -53.50
CA ARG A 496 -6.39 -5.06 -53.43
C ARG A 496 -5.65 -6.14 -54.21
N ARG A 497 -5.39 -7.30 -53.59
CA ARG A 497 -4.64 -8.44 -54.16
C ARG A 497 -5.12 -8.91 -55.53
N GLU A 498 -6.35 -8.57 -55.91
CA GLU A 498 -6.96 -8.86 -57.21
C GLU A 498 -6.38 -8.00 -58.35
N THR A 499 -5.92 -6.77 -58.08
CA THR A 499 -5.37 -5.84 -59.09
C THR A 499 -3.92 -6.18 -59.44
N ALA A 500 -3.15 -6.70 -58.48
CA ALA A 500 -1.77 -7.15 -58.72
C ALA A 500 -1.68 -8.41 -59.58
N ILE A 501 -2.74 -9.23 -59.62
CA ILE A 501 -2.78 -10.44 -60.47
C ILE A 501 -3.18 -10.07 -61.91
N SER A 502 -4.04 -9.07 -62.10
CA SER A 502 -4.38 -8.59 -63.46
C SER A 502 -3.21 -7.86 -64.13
N GLU A 503 -2.46 -7.02 -63.41
CA GLU A 503 -1.29 -6.34 -63.99
C GLU A 503 -0.14 -7.31 -64.34
N PHE A 504 0.01 -8.41 -63.59
CA PHE A 504 1.04 -9.43 -63.88
C PHE A 504 0.67 -10.34 -65.05
N GLN A 505 -0.62 -10.44 -65.40
CA GLN A 505 -1.08 -11.13 -66.61
C GLN A 505 -0.98 -10.23 -67.84
N ASP A 506 -1.34 -8.94 -67.71
CA ASP A 506 -1.25 -7.96 -68.81
C ASP A 506 0.21 -7.70 -69.24
N SER A 507 1.16 -7.72 -68.28
CA SER A 507 2.59 -7.56 -68.56
C SER A 507 3.25 -8.76 -69.25
N LYS A 508 2.58 -9.91 -69.33
CA LYS A 508 3.10 -11.11 -70.04
C LYS A 508 2.59 -11.22 -71.47
N GLU A 509 1.51 -10.52 -71.82
CA GLU A 509 0.91 -10.58 -73.16
C GLU A 509 1.46 -9.49 -74.10
N SER A 510 2.11 -8.46 -73.57
CA SER A 510 2.69 -7.35 -74.36
C SER A 510 4.13 -7.57 -74.88
N THR A 511 4.76 -8.72 -74.62
CA THR A 511 6.13 -9.06 -75.09
C THR A 511 6.17 -9.90 -76.38
N SER A 512 5.12 -9.84 -77.22
CA SER A 512 5.07 -10.57 -78.50
C SER A 512 5.09 -9.66 -79.75
N GLU A 513 5.12 -8.33 -79.60
CA GLU A 513 4.96 -7.39 -80.72
C GLU A 513 6.16 -6.44 -80.93
N GLY A 514 7.30 -6.74 -80.29
CA GLY A 514 8.57 -6.03 -80.43
C GLY A 514 9.58 -6.68 -81.39
N ASP A 515 9.41 -7.96 -81.74
CA ASP A 515 10.37 -8.74 -82.54
C ASP A 515 10.21 -8.59 -84.07
N ARG A 516 9.28 -7.76 -84.55
CA ARG A 516 9.10 -7.49 -85.99
C ARG A 516 9.69 -6.17 -86.49
N LEU A 517 10.33 -5.38 -85.62
CA LEU A 517 10.90 -4.07 -85.97
C LEU A 517 12.44 -4.02 -86.05
N ILE A 518 13.11 -5.15 -85.83
CA ILE A 518 14.59 -5.25 -85.88
C ILE A 518 15.10 -5.83 -87.23
N GLU A 519 14.21 -6.32 -88.10
CA GLU A 519 14.61 -6.95 -89.38
C GLU A 519 14.62 -6.00 -90.60
N LEU A 520 14.42 -4.69 -90.41
CA LEU A 520 14.39 -3.68 -91.51
C LEU A 520 15.48 -2.61 -91.44
N VAL A 521 16.42 -2.69 -90.48
CA VAL A 521 17.52 -1.71 -90.33
C VAL A 521 18.91 -2.33 -90.64
N SER A 522 19.00 -3.64 -90.89
CA SER A 522 20.25 -4.34 -91.23
C SER A 522 20.68 -4.22 -92.71
N ALA A 523 19.95 -3.46 -93.53
CA ALA A 523 20.24 -3.28 -94.95
C ALA A 523 20.46 -1.80 -95.33
N SER A 524 21.38 -1.10 -94.66
CA SER A 524 21.96 0.13 -95.23
C SER A 524 23.25 0.54 -94.52
N LYS A 525 24.34 0.61 -95.29
CA LYS A 525 25.58 1.37 -95.05
C LYS A 525 26.66 0.78 -94.13
N THR A 526 27.42 -0.12 -94.75
CA THR A 526 28.87 0.08 -95.02
C THR A 526 29.24 1.54 -95.30
N THR A 527 30.27 2.07 -94.63
CA THR A 527 31.51 2.72 -95.17
C THR A 527 32.18 3.64 -94.14
N SER A 528 33.50 3.43 -93.91
CA SER A 528 34.61 4.39 -93.63
C SER A 528 34.33 5.68 -92.83
N GLY A 529 35.10 6.12 -91.85
CA GLY A 529 36.55 6.09 -91.65
C GLY A 529 37.05 7.50 -91.25
N LEU A 530 38.15 7.56 -90.49
CA LEU A 530 39.12 8.67 -90.31
C LEU A 530 38.76 9.98 -89.54
N GLU A 531 39.71 10.33 -88.65
CA GLU A 531 40.17 11.67 -88.18
C GLU A 531 39.14 12.55 -87.44
N ARG A 532 39.44 13.15 -86.28
CA ARG A 532 40.69 13.66 -85.71
C ARG A 532 40.56 13.75 -84.18
#